data_AF-A0A523R8J4-F1
#
_entry.id   AF-A0A523R8J4-F1
#
_cell.length_a   1.000
_cell.length_b   1.000
_cell.length_c   1.000
_cell.angle_alpha   90.00
_cell.angle_beta   90.00
_cell.angle_gamma   90.00
#
_symmetry.space_group_name_H-M   'P 1'
#
loop_
_entity.id
_entity.type
_entity.pdbx_description
1 polymer ?
#
loop_
_entity_poly.entity_id
_entity_poly.type
_entity_poly.pdbx_seq_one_letter_code
_entity_poly.pdbx_strand_id
1 'polypeptide(L)' 'MLLILLQINGFQVPSLIIWILAWIFLIIGLVALITLVVYTRYGREISIKLSVISIGISAVLLGFSFHFFLITFGI' A
#
# COMPACT_ATOMS: atom_id res chain seq x y z
N MET A 1 19.15 -22.10 11.34
CA MET A 1 19.73 -22.85 10.19
C MET A 1 19.13 -22.43 8.85
N LEU A 2 17.79 -22.37 8.71
CA LEU A 2 17.12 -21.90 7.49
C LEU A 2 17.47 -20.46 7.08
N LEU A 3 17.50 -19.53 8.05
CA LEU A 3 17.86 -18.12 7.82
C LEU A 3 19.28 -17.95 7.26
N ILE A 4 20.22 -18.79 7.71
CA ILE A 4 21.61 -18.78 7.25
C ILE A 4 21.69 -19.29 5.81
N LEU A 5 20.95 -20.36 5.48
CA LEU A 5 20.85 -20.88 4.11
C LEU A 5 20.24 -19.86 3.14
N LEU A 6 19.23 -19.09 3.55
CA LEU A 6 18.63 -18.04 2.73
C LEU A 6 19.60 -16.89 2.46
N GLN A 7 20.38 -16.47 3.47
CA GLN A 7 21.42 -15.44 3.30
C GLN A 7 22.55 -15.88 2.35
N ILE A 8 22.94 -17.16 2.37
CA ILE A 8 23.98 -17.70 1.49
C ILE A 8 23.52 -17.73 0.01
N ASN A 9 22.22 -17.83 -0.25
CA ASN A 9 21.64 -17.81 -1.60
C ASN A 9 21.38 -16.40 -2.16
N GLY A 10 21.91 -15.35 -1.52
CA GLY A 10 21.70 -13.96 -1.95
C GLY A 10 20.29 -13.44 -1.69
N PHE A 11 19.46 -14.20 -0.95
CA PHE A 11 18.14 -13.75 -0.53
C PHE A 11 18.32 -12.75 0.62
N GLN A 12 18.28 -11.46 0.29
CA GLN A 12 18.23 -10.41 1.31
C GLN A 12 16.91 -10.58 2.07
N VAL A 13 17.02 -10.94 3.35
CA VAL A 13 15.83 -11.02 4.21
C VAL A 13 15.22 -9.62 4.24
N PRO A 14 13.93 -9.47 3.86
CA PRO A 14 13.31 -8.16 3.83
C PRO A 14 13.37 -7.51 5.20
N SER A 15 13.64 -6.20 5.24
CA SER A 15 13.54 -5.46 6.48
C SER A 15 12.14 -5.63 7.05
N LEU A 16 12.04 -6.24 8.23
CA LEU A 16 10.78 -6.54 8.90
C LEU A 16 9.94 -5.26 9.09
N ILE A 17 10.60 -4.11 9.26
CA ILE A 17 9.97 -2.79 9.36
C ILE A 17 9.30 -2.40 8.03
N ILE A 18 10.01 -2.53 6.90
CA ILE A 18 9.48 -2.20 5.57
C ILE A 18 8.30 -3.11 5.22
N TRP A 19 8.40 -4.39 5.57
CA TRP A 19 7.32 -5.36 5.36
C TRP A 19 6.06 -4.98 6.14
N ILE A 20 6.19 -4.63 7.43
CA ILE A 20 5.05 -4.17 8.23
C ILE A 20 4.45 -2.88 7.65
N LEU A 21 5.29 -1.92 7.27
CA LEU A 21 4.83 -0.66 6.65
C LEU A 21 4.07 -0.92 5.34
N ALA A 22 4.53 -1.84 4.50
CA ALA A 22 3.86 -2.20 3.24
C ALA A 22 2.40 -2.64 3.49
N TRP A 23 2.18 -3.50 4.49
CA TRP A 23 0.85 -3.98 4.88
C TRP A 23 -0.02 -2.87 5.48
N ILE A 24 0.54 -2.02 6.35
CA ILE A 24 -0.20 -0.90 6.95
C ILE A 24 -0.69 0.04 5.84
N PHE A 25 0.20 0.45 4.94
CA PHE A 25 -0.15 1.31 3.82
C PHE A 25 -1.17 0.65 2.87
N LEU A 26 -1.06 -0.67 2.65
CA LEU A 26 -2.02 -1.40 1.82
C LEU A 26 -3.42 -1.33 2.41
N ILE A 27 -3.56 -1.67 3.70
CA ILE A 27 -4.86 -1.74 4.37
C ILE A 27 -5.51 -0.35 4.39
N ILE A 28 -4.76 0.68 4.79
CA ILE A 28 -5.29 2.05 4.83
C ILE A 28 -5.64 2.54 3.42
N GLY A 29 -4.79 2.26 2.43
CA GLY A 29 -5.03 2.61 1.03
C GLY A 29 -6.27 1.93 0.44
N LEU A 30 -6.48 0.65 0.75
CA LEU A 30 -7.67 -0.10 0.34
C LEU A 30 -8.94 0.41 1.03
N VAL A 31 -8.88 0.71 2.33
CA VAL A 31 -10.02 1.33 3.04
C VAL A 31 -10.37 2.66 2.38
N ALA A 32 -9.39 3.54 2.13
CA ALA A 32 -9.60 4.82 1.47
C ALA A 32 -10.20 4.64 0.05
N LEU A 33 -9.75 3.64 -0.70
CA LEU A 33 -10.27 3.32 -2.03
C LEU A 33 -11.72 2.83 -1.96
N ILE A 34 -12.03 1.90 -1.04
CA ILE A 34 -13.39 1.39 -0.84
C ILE A 34 -14.32 2.54 -0.44
N THR A 35 -13.88 3.37 0.49
CA THR A 35 -14.61 4.57 0.91
C THR A 35 -14.90 5.48 -0.29
N LEU A 36 -13.91 5.74 -1.17
CA LEU A 36 -14.11 6.49 -2.41
C LEU A 36 -15.12 5.81 -3.35
N VAL A 37 -15.06 4.49 -3.52
CA VAL A 37 -16.00 3.73 -4.39
C VAL A 37 -17.42 3.79 -3.85
N VAL A 38 -17.61 3.58 -2.55
CA VAL A 38 -18.91 3.70 -1.89
C VAL A 38 -19.43 5.14 -2.05
N TYR A 39 -18.58 6.14 -1.79
CA TYR A 39 -18.98 7.54 -1.91
C TYR A 39 -19.32 7.95 -3.34
N THR A 40 -18.56 7.54 -4.34
CA THR A 40 -18.86 7.87 -5.75
C THR A 40 -20.15 7.18 -6.24
N ARG A 41 -20.49 6.02 -5.67
CA ARG A 41 -21.71 5.28 -6.03
C ARG A 41 -22.97 5.81 -5.36
N TYR A 42 -22.90 6.19 -4.09
CA TYR A 42 -24.08 6.57 -3.29
C TYR A 42 -24.16 8.06 -2.94
N GLY A 43 -23.04 8.79 -3.05
CA GLY A 43 -22.94 10.21 -2.74
C GLY A 43 -23.38 11.08 -3.91
N ARG A 44 -24.69 11.29 -4.03
CA ARG A 44 -25.35 11.99 -5.14
C ARG A 44 -24.94 13.46 -5.33
N GLU A 45 -24.29 14.10 -4.35
CA GLU A 45 -23.95 15.53 -4.34
C GLU A 45 -22.57 15.87 -3.74
N ILE A 46 -21.57 15.01 -3.91
CA ILE A 46 -20.24 15.29 -3.37
C ILE A 46 -19.49 16.28 -4.27
N SER A 47 -18.88 17.30 -3.66
CA SER A 47 -18.06 18.27 -4.39
C SER A 47 -16.88 17.57 -5.06
N ILE A 48 -16.66 17.85 -6.34
CA ILE A 48 -15.54 17.35 -7.16
C ILE A 48 -14.19 17.48 -6.41
N LYS A 49 -14.02 18.53 -5.60
CA LYS A 49 -12.80 18.77 -4.81
C LYS A 49 -12.51 17.64 -3.82
N LEU A 50 -13.53 17.11 -3.15
CA LEU A 50 -13.39 16.03 -2.17
C LEU A 50 -13.00 14.72 -2.86
N SER A 51 -13.60 14.43 -4.01
CA SER A 51 -13.24 13.25 -4.81
C SER A 51 -11.79 13.29 -5.28
N VAL A 52 -11.31 14.44 -5.77
CA VAL A 52 -9.92 14.61 -6.20
C VAL A 52 -8.94 14.37 -5.04
N ILE A 53 -9.24 14.91 -3.86
CA ILE A 53 -8.41 14.71 -2.67
C ILE A 53 -8.39 13.23 -2.26
N SER A 54 -9.55 12.57 -2.20
CA SER A 54 -9.63 11.15 -1.85
C SER A 54 -8.93 10.24 -2.85
N ILE A 55 -9.01 10.55 -4.15
CA ILE A 55 -8.24 9.85 -5.20
C ILE A 55 -6.74 10.00 -4.94
N GLY A 56 -6.27 11.23 -4.71
CA GLY A 56 -4.86 11.50 -4.44
C GLY A 56 -4.34 10.75 -3.22
N ILE A 57 -5.08 10.78 -2.12
CA ILE A 57 -4.71 10.07 -0.87
C ILE A 57 -4.65 8.55 -1.12
N SER A 58 -5.68 7.97 -1.74
CA SER A 58 -5.70 6.54 -2.01
C SER A 58 -4.55 6.12 -2.94
N ALA A 59 -4.29 6.88 -4.00
CA ALA A 59 -3.20 6.61 -4.93
C ALA A 59 -1.82 6.67 -4.27
N VAL A 60 -1.58 7.68 -3.42
CA VAL A 60 -0.31 7.80 -2.67
C VAL A 60 -0.13 6.62 -1.72
N LEU A 61 -1.15 6.29 -0.93
CA LEU A 61 -1.07 5.20 0.04
C LEU A 61 -0.84 3.84 -0.63
N LEU A 62 -1.60 3.54 -1.69
CA LEU A 62 -1.43 2.30 -2.45
C LEU A 62 -0.08 2.28 -3.18
N GLY A 63 0.35 3.40 -3.76
CA GLY A 63 1.64 3.52 -4.43
C GLY A 63 2.81 3.23 -3.50
N PHE A 64 2.82 3.81 -2.28
CA PHE A 64 3.84 3.51 -1.28
C PHE A 64 3.77 2.06 -0.78
N SER A 65 2.57 1.50 -0.64
CA SER A 65 2.42 0.08 -0.31
C SER A 65 3.09 -0.82 -1.35
N PHE A 66 2.79 -0.62 -2.63
CA PHE A 66 3.41 -1.38 -3.72
C PHE A 66 4.92 -1.15 -3.76
N HIS A 67 5.39 0.08 -3.58
CA HIS A 67 6.81 0.39 -3.54
C HIS A 67 7.54 -0.39 -2.42
N PHE A 68 6.98 -0.44 -1.20
CA PHE A 68 7.58 -1.19 -0.10
C PHE A 68 7.53 -2.71 -0.31
N PHE A 69 6.50 -3.22 -0.98
CA PHE A 69 6.47 -4.62 -1.41
C PHE A 69 7.56 -4.92 -2.43
N LEU A 70 7.76 -4.07 -3.43
CA LEU A 70 8.79 -4.27 -4.45
C LEU A 70 10.20 -4.24 -3.83
N ILE A 71 10.47 -3.28 -2.94
CA ILE A 71 11.74 -3.21 -2.20
C ILE A 71 12.00 -4.50 -1.41
N THR A 72 10.95 -5.07 -0.81
CA THR A 72 11.04 -6.35 -0.08
C THR A 72 11.53 -7.49 -1.00
N PHE A 73 11.15 -7.49 -2.27
CA PHE A 73 11.58 -8.48 -3.25
C PHE A 73 12.90 -8.11 -3.97
N GLY A 74 13.52 -6.98 -3.61
CA GLY A 74 14.75 -6.49 -4.23
C GLY A 74 14.54 -5.90 -5.63
N ILE A 75 13.32 -5.45 -5.94
CA ILE A 75 12.94 -4.75 -7.18
C ILE A 75 12.76 -3.27 -6.87
#